data_AF-A0A3M8U0I1-F1
#
_entry.id   AF-A0A3M8U0I1-F1
#
_cell.length_a   1.000
_cell.length_b   1.000
_cell.length_c   1.000
_cell.angle_alpha   90.00
_cell.angle_beta   90.00
_cell.angle_gamma   90.00
#
_symmetry.space_group_name_H-M   'P 1'
#
loop_
_entity.id
_entity.type
_entity.pdbx_description
1 polymer ?
#
loop_
_entity_poly.entity_id
_entity_poly.type
_entity_poly.pdbx_seq_one_letter_code
_entity_poly.pdbx_strand_id
1 'polypeptide(L)'
;MADHDPHPFNCPDCAAAPGQLHEGGCDHAHCPDTGRPRAVCEHDGACASRWSGDFVGAAECREWDWWLIEDPELGLVPCPAGTKDAIEDFNRLLTHARWDADLQRYVRTDLTTI
;
A
#
# COMPACT_ATOMS: atom_id res chain seq x y z
N MET A 1 8.41 -20.40 -14.08
CA MET A 1 8.32 -20.45 -12.61
C MET A 1 8.64 -19.05 -12.14
N ALA A 2 7.60 -18.23 -11.94
CA ALA A 2 7.75 -16.98 -11.22
C ALA A 2 7.01 -17.25 -9.91
N ASP A 3 7.78 -17.73 -8.93
CA ASP A 3 7.31 -17.87 -7.57
C ASP A 3 7.00 -16.46 -7.08
N HIS A 4 5.70 -16.12 -7.01
CA HIS A 4 5.21 -15.04 -6.17
C HIS A 4 5.39 -15.49 -4.73
N ASP A 5 6.64 -15.51 -4.29
CA ASP A 5 6.98 -15.88 -2.94
C ASP A 5 6.70 -14.66 -2.06
N PRO A 6 5.70 -14.70 -1.16
CA PRO A 6 5.34 -13.58 -0.32
C PRO A 6 6.30 -13.54 0.89
N HIS A 7 7.60 -13.66 0.65
CA HIS A 7 8.56 -13.32 1.69
C HIS A 7 8.39 -11.83 1.96
N PRO A 8 8.07 -11.42 3.19
CA PRO A 8 8.05 -10.01 3.51
C PRO A 8 9.49 -9.51 3.35
N PHE A 9 9.74 -8.85 2.21
CA PHE A 9 11.07 -8.39 1.85
C PHE A 9 11.36 -7.12 2.64
N ASN A 10 12.63 -6.85 2.89
CA ASN A 10 13.02 -5.58 3.50
C ASN A 10 12.49 -4.42 2.66
N CYS A 11 12.15 -3.30 3.32
CA CYS A 11 11.69 -2.11 2.62
C CYS A 11 12.66 -1.78 1.47
N PRO A 12 12.20 -1.63 0.22
CA PRO A 12 13.10 -1.52 -0.93
C PRO A 12 13.86 -0.18 -0.96
N ASP A 13 13.42 0.79 -0.17
CA ASP A 13 14.02 2.11 -0.08
C ASP A 13 15.01 2.21 1.10
N CYS A 14 14.56 1.94 2.34
CA CYS A 14 15.41 2.08 3.52
C CYS A 14 15.92 0.75 4.13
N ALA A 15 15.70 -0.39 3.47
CA ALA A 15 16.10 -1.73 3.90
C ALA A 15 15.57 -2.20 5.27
N ALA A 16 14.60 -1.50 5.87
CA ALA A 16 14.00 -1.89 7.14
C ALA A 16 13.35 -3.28 7.02
N ALA A 17 13.67 -4.19 7.94
CA ALA A 17 13.03 -5.49 8.00
C ALA A 17 11.58 -5.38 8.53
N PRO A 18 10.72 -6.37 8.27
CA PRO A 18 9.36 -6.40 8.83
C PRO A 18 9.39 -6.22 10.37
N GLY A 19 8.56 -5.32 10.87
CA GLY A 19 8.51 -4.91 12.27
C GLY A 19 9.51 -3.82 12.68
N GLN A 20 10.53 -3.51 11.86
CA GLN A 20 11.48 -2.42 12.16
C GLN A 20 10.91 -1.05 11.78
N LEU A 21 11.40 -0.01 12.47
CA LEU A 21 11.10 1.38 12.12
C LEU A 21 11.74 1.73 10.77
N HIS A 22 11.04 2.52 9.97
CA HIS A 22 11.63 3.13 8.78
C HIS A 22 12.67 4.19 9.14
N GLU A 23 13.73 4.27 8.33
CA GLU A 23 14.69 5.37 8.41
C GLU A 23 14.04 6.72 7.99
N GLY A 24 14.72 7.81 8.34
CA GLY A 24 14.27 9.16 7.96
C GLY A 24 14.34 9.35 6.44
N GLY A 25 13.29 9.93 5.86
CA GLY A 25 13.23 10.19 4.42
C GLY A 25 12.73 9.02 3.56
N CYS A 26 12.31 7.91 4.17
CA CYS A 26 11.80 6.78 3.40
C CYS A 26 10.47 7.09 2.68
N ASP A 27 10.43 6.83 1.38
CA ASP A 27 9.27 7.07 0.49
C ASP A 27 8.12 6.08 0.72
N HIS A 28 8.42 4.89 1.24
CA HIS A 28 7.41 3.88 1.58
C HIS A 28 6.83 4.03 2.98
N ALA A 29 7.45 4.85 3.83
CA ALA A 29 6.99 5.02 5.19
C ALA A 29 5.76 5.93 5.25
N HIS A 30 4.64 5.43 5.76
CA HIS A 30 3.42 6.21 5.96
C HIS A 30 3.15 6.44 7.44
N CYS A 31 2.82 7.68 7.81
CA CYS A 31 2.50 8.05 9.19
C CYS A 31 1.29 7.24 9.69
N PRO A 32 1.38 6.56 10.84
CA PRO A 32 0.25 5.78 11.37
C PRO A 32 -0.98 6.65 11.68
N ASP A 33 -0.77 7.89 12.10
CA ASP A 33 -1.84 8.78 12.56
C ASP A 33 -2.58 9.46 11.40
N THR A 34 -1.92 9.63 10.25
CA THR A 34 -2.45 10.42 9.13
C THR A 34 -2.56 9.64 7.82
N GLY A 35 -1.88 8.50 7.72
CA GLY A 35 -1.76 7.72 6.47
C GLY A 35 -0.99 8.44 5.37
N ARG A 36 -0.36 9.58 5.64
CA ARG A 36 0.43 10.32 4.64
C ARG A 36 1.86 9.79 4.56
N PRO A 37 2.53 9.85 3.40
CA PRO A 37 3.96 9.58 3.32
C PRO A 37 4.72 10.47 4.31
N ARG A 38 5.66 9.89 5.06
CA ARG A 38 6.40 10.60 6.11
C ARG A 38 7.16 11.80 5.58
N ALA A 39 7.69 11.70 4.36
CA ALA A 39 8.43 12.79 3.70
C ALA A 39 7.61 14.09 3.57
N VAL A 40 6.28 14.00 3.55
CA VAL A 40 5.36 15.13 3.41
C VAL A 40 4.38 15.25 4.58
N CYS A 41 4.63 14.54 5.69
CA CYS A 41 3.77 14.56 6.87
C CYS A 41 4.18 15.72 7.79
N GLU A 42 3.35 16.75 7.89
CA GLU A 42 3.59 17.95 8.71
C GLU A 42 3.02 17.83 10.14
N HIS A 43 2.74 16.62 10.65
CA HIS A 43 2.18 16.48 12.00
C HIS A 43 3.24 16.69 13.09
N ASP A 44 2.85 17.31 14.21
CA ASP A 44 3.73 17.70 15.34
C ASP A 44 4.29 16.51 16.17
N GLY A 45 4.34 15.30 15.63
CA GLY A 45 4.85 14.10 16.31
C GLY A 45 5.92 13.34 15.54
N ALA A 46 6.64 12.47 16.26
CA ALA A 46 7.59 11.56 15.63
C ALA A 46 6.81 10.41 14.96
N CYS A 47 6.62 10.48 13.65
CA CYS A 47 6.08 9.37 12.85
C CYS A 47 6.91 8.10 13.11
N ALA A 48 6.34 7.13 13.83
CA ALA A 48 6.99 5.88 14.23
C ALA A 48 6.54 4.68 13.37
N SER A 49 6.44 4.90 12.06
CA SER A 49 5.98 3.89 11.09
C SER A 49 6.91 2.69 11.07
N ARG A 50 6.35 1.49 11.22
CA ARG A 50 7.07 0.24 11.08
C ARG A 50 6.79 -0.39 9.73
N TRP A 51 7.81 -0.97 9.11
CA TRP A 51 7.63 -1.72 7.89
C TRP A 51 6.83 -2.99 8.18
N SER A 52 5.71 -3.20 7.50
CA SER A 52 4.88 -4.41 7.67
C SER A 52 5.44 -5.62 6.93
N GLY A 53 6.38 -5.41 6.01
CA GLY A 53 6.78 -6.42 5.02
C GLY A 53 6.14 -6.24 3.66
N ASP A 54 5.29 -5.21 3.47
CA ASP A 54 4.53 -5.00 2.25
C ASP A 54 4.19 -3.51 2.04
N PHE A 55 3.87 -3.13 0.81
CA PHE A 55 3.49 -1.75 0.52
C PHE A 55 2.18 -1.38 1.22
N VAL A 56 2.14 -0.17 1.77
CA VAL A 56 0.94 0.36 2.45
C VAL A 56 -0.22 0.37 1.47
N GLY A 57 -1.33 -0.28 1.81
CA GLY A 57 -2.49 -0.41 0.92
C GLY A 57 -2.56 -1.68 0.09
N ALA A 58 -1.46 -2.44 -0.03
CA ALA A 58 -1.42 -3.61 -0.90
C ALA A 58 -2.39 -4.70 -0.40
N ALA A 59 -2.42 -4.93 0.92
CA ALA A 59 -3.35 -5.87 1.55
C ALA A 59 -4.82 -5.54 1.23
N GLU A 60 -5.19 -4.26 1.24
CA GLU A 60 -6.55 -3.83 0.91
C GLU A 60 -6.88 -4.01 -0.57
N CYS A 61 -5.96 -3.66 -1.48
CA CYS A 61 -6.15 -3.92 -2.90
C CYS A 61 -6.39 -5.42 -3.16
N ARG A 62 -5.62 -6.30 -2.51
CA ARG A 62 -5.79 -7.76 -2.59
C ARG A 62 -7.14 -8.20 -2.00
N GLU A 63 -7.52 -7.68 -0.83
CA GLU A 63 -8.79 -8.00 -0.17
C GLU A 63 -10.00 -7.61 -1.02
N TRP A 64 -9.89 -6.54 -1.81
CA TRP A 64 -11.00 -5.99 -2.59
C TRP A 64 -10.98 -6.37 -4.07
N ASP A 65 -10.11 -7.30 -4.48
CA ASP A 65 -9.91 -7.73 -5.87
C ASP A 65 -9.57 -6.54 -6.80
N TRP A 66 -8.72 -5.63 -6.34
CA TRP A 66 -8.28 -4.45 -7.08
C TRP A 66 -6.91 -4.68 -7.69
N TRP A 67 -6.90 -5.09 -8.94
CA TRP A 67 -5.71 -5.50 -9.68
C TRP A 67 -5.61 -4.78 -11.03
N LEU A 68 -4.39 -4.48 -11.45
CA LEU A 68 -4.03 -3.92 -12.75
C LEU A 68 -3.11 -4.89 -13.47
N ILE A 69 -3.19 -4.94 -14.80
CA ILE A 69 -2.18 -5.55 -15.67
C ILE A 69 -1.69 -4.52 -16.68
N GLU A 70 -0.42 -4.62 -17.07
CA GLU A 70 0.11 -3.85 -18.19
C GLU A 70 -0.45 -4.35 -19.52
N ASP A 71 -1.25 -3.52 -20.17
CA ASP A 71 -1.67 -3.67 -21.55
C ASP A 71 -0.75 -2.84 -22.47
N PRO A 72 -0.20 -3.42 -23.56
CA PRO A 72 0.73 -2.72 -24.44
C PRO A 72 0.17 -1.47 -25.14
N GLU A 73 -1.14 -1.38 -25.31
CA GLU A 73 -1.80 -0.27 -26.01
C GLU A 73 -2.42 0.74 -25.04
N LEU A 74 -2.98 0.25 -23.93
CA LEU A 74 -3.76 1.06 -22.98
C LEU A 74 -2.99 1.44 -21.71
N GLY A 75 -1.82 0.85 -21.48
CA GLY A 75 -1.08 0.97 -20.23
C GLY A 75 -1.70 0.11 -19.13
N LEU A 76 -1.67 0.58 -17.88
CA LEU A 76 -2.23 -0.19 -16.76
C LEU A 76 -3.77 -0.20 -16.80
N VAL A 77 -4.37 -1.38 -16.94
CA VAL A 77 -5.82 -1.58 -16.99
C VAL A 77 -6.30 -2.55 -15.91
N PRO A 78 -7.53 -2.38 -15.36
CA PRO A 78 -8.08 -3.30 -14.38
C PRO A 78 -8.18 -4.73 -14.91
N CYS A 79 -7.87 -5.71 -14.04
CA CYS A 79 -7.95 -7.13 -14.37
C CYS A 79 -8.49 -7.96 -13.20
N PRO A 80 -8.93 -9.21 -13.44
CA PRO A 80 -9.33 -10.13 -12.37
C PRO A 80 -8.15 -10.57 -11.50
N ALA A 81 -8.43 -10.93 -10.25
CA ALA A 81 -7.45 -11.56 -9.37
C ALA A 81 -6.89 -12.87 -9.96
N GLY A 82 -5.62 -13.14 -9.69
CA GLY A 82 -4.92 -14.31 -10.23
C GLY A 82 -4.48 -14.18 -11.70
N THR A 83 -4.76 -13.03 -12.33
CA THR A 83 -4.15 -12.70 -13.62
C THR A 83 -2.63 -12.67 -13.45
N LYS A 84 -1.92 -13.38 -14.35
CA LYS A 84 -0.46 -13.45 -14.30
C LYS A 84 0.15 -12.06 -14.49
N ASP A 85 1.15 -11.74 -13.68
CA ASP A 85 1.89 -10.47 -13.71
C ASP A 85 1.04 -9.24 -13.34
N ALA A 86 -0.14 -9.45 -12.75
CA ALA A 86 -0.97 -8.38 -12.21
C ALA A 86 -0.35 -7.76 -10.95
N ILE A 87 -0.57 -6.45 -10.77
CA ILE A 87 -0.13 -5.65 -9.62
C ILE A 87 -1.33 -5.00 -8.94
N GLU A 88 -1.17 -4.56 -7.70
CA GLU A 88 -2.22 -3.90 -6.93
C GLU A 88 -2.63 -2.55 -7.53
N ASP A 89 -3.94 -2.28 -7.59
CA ASP A 89 -4.47 -1.00 -8.10
C ASP A 89 -4.45 0.10 -7.03
N PHE A 90 -3.25 0.63 -6.75
CA PHE A 90 -3.09 1.76 -5.83
C PHE A 90 -3.80 3.04 -6.30
N ASN A 91 -4.05 3.19 -7.61
CA ASN A 91 -4.80 4.35 -8.12
C ASN A 91 -6.25 4.30 -7.62
N ARG A 92 -6.88 3.13 -7.68
CA ARG A 92 -8.21 2.92 -7.13
C ARG A 92 -8.22 3.03 -5.60
N LEU A 93 -7.18 2.55 -4.93
CA LEU A 93 -7.00 2.74 -3.48
C LEU A 93 -7.07 4.21 -3.08
N LEU A 94 -6.26 5.07 -3.71
CA LEU A 94 -6.16 6.48 -3.35
C LEU A 94 -7.40 7.30 -3.73
N THR A 95 -8.28 6.77 -4.59
CA THR A 95 -9.50 7.46 -5.04
C THR A 95 -10.79 6.94 -4.40
N HIS A 96 -10.84 5.68 -3.99
CA HIS A 96 -12.04 5.00 -3.45
C HIS A 96 -11.89 4.51 -1.99
N ALA A 97 -10.78 4.81 -1.34
CA ALA A 97 -10.57 4.51 0.07
C ALA A 97 -9.98 5.70 0.82
N ARG A 98 -10.04 5.64 2.15
CA ARG A 98 -9.40 6.59 3.05
C ARG A 98 -8.63 5.85 4.12
N TRP A 99 -7.57 6.46 4.64
CA TRP A 99 -6.87 5.94 5.80
C TRP A 99 -7.75 5.98 7.05
N ASP A 100 -7.78 4.89 7.80
CA ASP A 100 -8.32 4.81 9.15
C ASP A 100 -7.16 4.70 10.13
N ALA A 101 -6.99 5.73 10.97
CA ALA A 101 -5.85 5.83 11.89
C ALA A 101 -5.96 4.84 13.06
N ASP A 102 -7.17 4.50 13.50
CA ASP A 102 -7.39 3.56 14.60
C ASP A 102 -7.06 2.13 14.14
N LEU A 103 -7.38 1.81 12.88
CA LEU A 103 -7.11 0.50 12.29
C LEU A 103 -5.74 0.41 11.59
N GLN A 104 -5.08 1.55 11.37
CA GLN A 104 -3.84 1.68 10.60
C GLN A 104 -3.90 0.99 9.23
N ARG A 105 -5.01 1.20 8.51
CA ARG A 105 -5.23 0.64 7.17
C ARG A 105 -6.20 1.49 6.34
N TYR A 106 -6.28 1.23 5.05
CA TYR A 106 -7.31 1.85 4.20
C TYR A 106 -8.69 1.20 4.42
N VAL A 107 -9.73 2.01 4.41
CA VAL A 107 -11.13 1.59 4.42
C VAL A 107 -11.86 2.19 3.22
N ARG A 108 -12.69 1.38 2.56
CA ARG A 108 -13.48 1.81 1.39
C ARG A 108 -14.44 2.94 1.75
N THR A 109 -14.51 3.95 0.89
CA THR A 109 -15.44 5.09 1.04
C THR A 109 -16.73 4.90 0.24
N ASP A 110 -16.72 4.01 -0.75
CA ASP A 110 -17.87 3.67 -1.58
C ASP A 110 -18.84 2.67 -0.91
N LEU A 111 -18.44 2.09 0.23
CA LEU A 111 -19.33 1.34 1.12
C LEU A 111 -20.09 2.30 2.06
N THR A 112 -20.84 3.24 1.49
CA THR A 112 -21.89 3.92 2.27
C THR A 112 -23.06 2.95 2.37
N THR A 113 -23.15 2.23 3.47
CA THR A 113 -24.35 1.45 3.85
C THR A 113 -25.57 2.36 3.77
N ILE A 114 -26.53 1.97 2.93
CA ILE A 114 -27.90 2.52 2.96
C ILE A 114 -28.66 1.85 4.11
#